data_AF-A0A142FLJ2-F1
#
_entry.id   AF-A0A142FLJ2-F1
#
_cell.length_a   1.000
_cell.length_b   1.000
_cell.length_c   1.000
_cell.angle_alpha   90.00
_cell.angle_beta   90.00
_cell.angle_gamma   90.00
#
_symmetry.space_group_name_H-M   'P 1'
#
loop_
_entity.id
_entity.type
_entity.pdbx_description
1 polymer ?
#
loop_
_entity_poly.entity_id
_entity_poly.type
_entity_poly.pdbx_seq_one_letter_code
_entity_poly.pdbx_strand_id
1 'polypeptide(L)' 'MSRLEELQAKADKLERDLFTARGEADAWNSGKYKGHSNATLSKRLVESMEKQLSETLEEIRQLEQ' A
#
# COMPACT_ATOMS: atom_id res chain seq x y z
N MET A 1 0.90 -23.78 -4.87
CA MET A 1 1.55 -22.46 -4.92
C MET A 1 2.74 -22.52 -3.98
N SER A 2 3.90 -22.07 -4.46
CA SER A 2 5.08 -21.88 -3.62
C SER A 2 4.92 -20.62 -2.77
N ARG A 3 5.68 -20.52 -1.67
CA ARG A 3 5.71 -19.31 -0.84
C ARG A 3 6.08 -18.07 -1.66
N LEU A 4 6.98 -18.22 -2.63
CA LEU A 4 7.38 -17.16 -3.55
C LEU A 4 6.19 -16.68 -4.42
N GLU A 5 5.45 -17.61 -5.02
CA GLU A 5 4.24 -17.29 -5.81
C GLU A 5 3.16 -16.60 -4.96
N GLU A 6 2.97 -17.02 -3.70
CA GLU A 6 2.03 -16.39 -2.77
C GLU A 6 2.43 -14.94 -2.45
N LEU A 7 3.72 -14.70 -2.22
CA LEU A 7 4.23 -13.36 -1.92
C LEU A 7 4.18 -12.45 -3.15
N GLN A 8 4.47 -12.97 -4.34
CA GLN A 8 4.33 -12.23 -5.60
C GLN A 8 2.87 -11.82 -5.84
N ALA A 9 1.93 -12.77 -5.71
CA ALA A 9 0.50 -12.46 -5.82
C ALA A 9 0.03 -11.44 -4.76
N LYS A 10 0.58 -11.52 -3.54
CA LYS A 10 0.31 -10.55 -2.47
C LYS A 10 0.88 -9.16 -2.80
N ALA A 11 2.10 -9.08 -3.33
CA ALA A 11 2.71 -7.82 -3.74
C ALA A 11 1.92 -7.16 -4.87
N ASP A 12 1.56 -7.92 -5.91
CA ASP A 12 0.72 -7.44 -7.03
C ASP A 12 -0.61 -6.87 -6.54
N LYS A 13 -1.24 -7.55 -5.58
CA LYS A 13 -2.49 -7.07 -4.98
C LYS A 13 -2.26 -5.78 -4.18
N LEU A 14 -1.24 -5.75 -3.32
CA LEU A 14 -0.90 -4.58 -2.51
C LEU A 14 -0.59 -3.36 -3.38
N GLU A 15 0.08 -3.52 -4.52
CA GLU A 15 0.35 -2.42 -5.45
C GLU A 15 -0.93 -1.83 -6.05
N ARG A 16 -1.87 -2.67 -6.49
CA ARG A 16 -3.16 -2.23 -7.03
C ARG A 16 -4.00 -1.52 -5.99
N ASP A 17 -4.06 -2.09 -4.79
CA ASP A 17 -4.81 -1.52 -3.67
C ASP A 17 -4.17 -0.18 -3.25
N LEU A 18 -2.83 -0.09 -3.22
CA LEU A 18 -2.08 1.12 -2.89
C LEU A 18 -2.30 2.23 -3.92
N PHE A 19 -2.35 1.90 -5.22
CA PHE A 19 -2.66 2.87 -6.27
C PHE A 19 -4.03 3.52 -6.03
N THR A 20 -5.03 2.72 -5.68
CA THR A 20 -6.38 3.21 -5.38
C THR A 20 -6.38 4.06 -4.11
N ALA A 21 -5.76 3.56 -3.03
CA ALA A 21 -5.68 4.27 -1.75
C ALA A 21 -4.96 5.62 -1.86
N ARG A 22 -3.92 5.73 -2.71
CA ARG A 22 -3.24 6.99 -3.00
C ARG A 22 -4.18 7.99 -3.68
N GLY A 23 -4.95 7.56 -4.67
CA GLY A 23 -5.94 8.42 -5.32
C GLY A 23 -7.02 8.93 -4.36
N GLU A 24 -7.50 8.08 -3.46
CA GLU A 24 -8.44 8.49 -2.40
C GLU A 24 -7.80 9.44 -1.39
N ALA A 25 -6.57 9.16 -0.97
CA ALA A 25 -5.83 10.03 -0.05
C ALA A 25 -5.62 11.41 -0.65
N ASP A 26 -5.23 11.50 -1.92
CA ASP A 26 -5.07 12.77 -2.63
C ASP A 26 -6.39 13.53 -2.71
N ALA A 27 -7.49 12.84 -3.01
CA ALA A 27 -8.82 13.46 -3.02
C ALA A 27 -9.19 14.04 -1.65
N TRP A 28 -9.05 13.27 -0.57
CA TRP A 28 -9.34 13.74 0.80
C TRP A 28 -8.40 14.85 1.26
N ASN A 29 -7.14 14.84 0.82
CA ASN A 29 -6.13 15.82 1.21
C ASN A 29 -6.10 17.06 0.31
N SER A 30 -6.94 17.10 -0.73
CA SER A 30 -7.11 18.26 -1.61
C SER A 30 -8.23 19.19 -1.11
N GLY A 31 -8.06 20.49 -1.34
CA GLY A 31 -9.09 21.50 -1.11
C GLY A 31 -9.59 21.58 0.34
N LYS A 32 -10.91 21.70 0.49
CA LYS A 32 -11.58 21.99 1.77
C LYS A 32 -11.60 20.82 2.77
N TYR A 33 -11.29 19.59 2.34
CA TYR A 33 -11.34 18.39 3.17
C TYR A 33 -10.01 18.03 3.83
N LYS A 34 -8.92 18.76 3.52
CA LYS A 34 -7.55 18.51 3.98
C LYS A 34 -7.37 18.44 5.51
N GLY A 35 -8.28 19.07 6.27
CA GLY A 35 -8.28 19.05 7.74
C GLY A 35 -9.20 18.00 8.38
N HIS A 36 -9.97 17.26 7.60
CA HIS A 36 -10.88 16.23 8.14
C HIS A 36 -10.12 14.99 8.59
N SER A 37 -10.70 14.25 9.54
CA SER A 37 -10.20 12.95 10.01
C SER A 37 -9.89 11.98 8.85
N ASN A 38 -10.72 11.98 7.80
CA ASN A 38 -10.54 11.14 6.62
C ASN A 38 -9.24 11.45 5.85
N ALA A 39 -8.81 12.71 5.82
CA ALA A 39 -7.54 13.11 5.19
C ALA A 39 -6.33 12.53 5.95
N THR A 40 -6.39 12.54 7.28
CA THR A 40 -5.35 11.94 8.13
C THR A 40 -5.36 10.42 8.08
N LEU A 41 -6.55 9.80 8.12
CA LEU A 41 -6.70 8.35 8.08
C LEU A 41 -6.25 7.76 6.73
N SER A 42 -6.63 8.40 5.62
CA SER A 42 -6.22 7.96 4.27
C SER A 42 -4.70 8.02 4.08
N LYS A 43 -4.02 9.07 4.58
CA LYS A 43 -2.55 9.12 4.59
C LYS A 43 -1.91 7.97 5.36
N ARG A 44 -2.38 7.72 6.59
CA ARG A 44 -1.86 6.61 7.42
C ARG A 44 -2.10 5.25 6.78
N LEU A 45 -3.23 5.08 6.09
CA LEU A 45 -3.53 3.86 5.34
C LEU A 45 -2.50 3.66 4.21
N VAL A 46 -2.25 4.69 3.40
CA VAL A 46 -1.23 4.66 2.33
C VAL A 46 0.15 4.32 2.90
N GLU A 47 0.59 5.00 3.97
CA GLU A 47 1.88 4.74 4.63
C GLU A 47 1.99 3.28 5.13
N SER A 48 0.92 2.75 5.72
CA SER A 48 0.87 1.36 6.18
C SER A 48 0.95 0.37 5.02
N MET A 49 0.29 0.65 3.90
CA MET A 49 0.30 -0.23 2.73
C MET A 49 1.66 -0.20 2.02
N GLU A 50 2.31 0.97 1.93
CA GLU A 50 3.69 1.11 1.44
C GLU A 50 4.67 0.28 2.27
N LYS A 51 4.53 0.34 3.60
CA LYS A 51 5.34 -0.47 4.50
C LYS A 51 5.12 -1.97 4.27
N GLN A 52 3.87 -2.42 4.19
CA GLN A 52 3.55 -3.83 3.94
C GLN A 52 4.06 -4.33 2.59
N LEU A 53 3.99 -3.49 1.55
CA LEU A 53 4.55 -3.80 0.23
C LEU A 53 6.07 -3.93 0.31
N SER A 54 6.75 -2.98 0.95
CA SER A 54 8.20 -3.03 1.13
C SER A 54 8.65 -4.28 1.89
N GLU A 55 7.95 -4.67 2.96
CA GLU A 55 8.24 -5.89 3.72
C GLU A 55 8.03 -7.15 2.86
N THR A 56 6.95 -7.17 2.06
CA THR A 56 6.65 -8.30 1.17
C THR A 56 7.69 -8.43 0.06
N LEU A 57 8.13 -7.33 -0.54
CA LEU A 57 9.18 -7.32 -1.56
C LEU A 57 10.54 -7.74 -0.99
N GLU A 58 10.85 -7.38 0.25
CA GLU A 58 12.06 -7.84 0.92
C GLU A 58 12.03 -9.35 1.18
N GLU A 59 10.89 -9.89 1.61
CA GLU A 59 10.73 -11.34 1.79
C GLU A 59 10.90 -12.10 0.47
N ILE A 60 10.37 -11.58 -0.64
CA ILE A 60 10.60 -12.13 -1.99
C ILE A 60 12.09 -12.16 -2.31
N ARG A 61 12.79 -11.03 -2.12
CA ARG A 61 14.24 -10.94 -2.39
C ARG A 61 15.05 -11.96 -1.58
N GLN A 62 14.68 -12.22 -0.33
CA GLN A 62 15.40 -13.21 0.49
C GLN A 62 15.14 -14.66 0.05
N LEU A 63 13.99 -14.94 -0.57
CA LEU A 63 13.67 -16.27 -1.10
C LEU A 63 14.27 -16.53 -2.48
N GLU A 64 14.66 -15.49 -3.21
CA GLU A 64 15.31 -15.57 -4.52
C GLU A 64 16.86 -15.68 -4.43
N GLN A 65 17.45 -15.53 -3.24
CA GLN A 65 18.89 -15.69 -2.96
C GLN A 65 19.27 -17.15 -2.70
#